data_AF-A0A2M7D574-F1
#
_entry.id   AF-A0A2M7D574-F1
#
_cell.length_a   1.000
_cell.length_b   1.000
_cell.length_c   1.000
_cell.angle_alpha   90.00
_cell.angle_beta   90.00
_cell.angle_gamma   90.00
#
_symmetry.space_group_name_H-M   'P 1'
#
loop_
_entity.id
_entity.type
_entity.pdbx_description
1 polymer ?
#
loop_
_entity_poly.entity_id
_entity_poly.type
_entity_poly.pdbx_seq_one_letter_code
_entity_poly.pdbx_strand_id
1 'polypeptide(L)'
;MSEPKAKLIKTKNVLKSMQSYASSINIPFEESDFTIKSAKTYIKTSSFPDFTLFNGNVYEEYIEKEKILNEHLEFQQVYIIEAKKKKHPKLDLIYSIDFELFSTHPKITIHPDSKIPYKNYKAREIFILLVQEFNKIKIQNGILINIFDITMIDTLKKFVKYLYAGKFTKKIKIPLFEGLEPELTQESQLIMHFQKKKSDKEFIEVDKEELLIEFLKPLYGKKGFNCFGKIIEAESKTNVHDLDIEIDEASVLIEEDSRRKSYISKVKGYVTLTDKKLLVENKVRVAGISRLHTSISKQEENNLEVYVSQADTNKDSVGAGVELTSETIHITGHIGANSIIEAVNLQIDGATHKDSSQFAKIAKINRHKGTLRCQDANITLLEGGIVHASTVHVESALGGVIYAQDVTIGTVKNNLKVYASHSITVKTVSGEDNIFKINYKEVPILTSKIYFIDKEIQDLKDSLEDAKRHNLSKVPLLEEKISKLVTEKDKVKNSTKSATITIQRALLGLNTIIFTLDNGDELVYKTSAQAYEPFFLETREDQIILHPVNKIIPINL
;
A
#
# COMPACT_ATOMS: atom_id res chain seq x y z
N MET A 1 -67.41 -14.88 52.90
CA MET A 1 -66.39 -13.91 52.46
C MET A 1 -66.88 -13.28 51.17
N SER A 2 -67.08 -11.96 51.15
CA SER A 2 -67.55 -11.21 49.97
C SER A 2 -66.52 -11.27 48.84
N GLU A 3 -66.95 -11.54 47.60
CA GLU A 3 -66.07 -11.42 46.43
C GLU A 3 -65.39 -10.04 46.42
N PRO A 4 -64.07 -9.95 46.18
CA PRO A 4 -63.39 -8.67 46.10
C PRO A 4 -63.99 -7.84 44.95
N LYS A 5 -64.56 -6.67 45.29
CA LYS A 5 -65.17 -5.74 44.34
C LYS A 5 -64.12 -5.20 43.37
N ALA A 6 -64.48 -5.11 42.08
CA ALA A 6 -63.65 -4.48 41.06
C ALA A 6 -63.32 -3.02 41.44
N LYS A 7 -62.09 -2.57 41.13
CA LYS A 7 -61.59 -1.24 41.47
C LYS A 7 -61.22 -0.45 40.20
N LEU A 8 -61.76 0.76 40.08
CA LEU A 8 -61.35 1.69 39.03
C LEU A 8 -60.05 2.40 39.43
N ILE A 9 -59.07 2.40 38.52
CA ILE A 9 -57.74 2.97 38.74
C ILE A 9 -57.36 3.84 37.53
N LYS A 10 -56.96 5.09 37.79
CA LYS A 10 -56.35 5.98 36.79
C LYS A 10 -54.83 5.88 36.92
N THR A 11 -54.13 5.57 35.84
CA THR A 11 -52.68 5.31 35.89
C THR A 11 -51.96 5.62 34.57
N LYS A 12 -50.66 5.93 34.67
CA LYS A 12 -49.70 5.97 33.55
C LYS A 12 -48.91 4.66 33.40
N ASN A 13 -48.88 3.83 34.44
CA ASN A 13 -48.16 2.55 34.47
C ASN A 13 -49.09 1.47 35.02
N VAL A 14 -49.71 0.71 34.12
CA VAL A 14 -50.70 -0.31 34.47
C VAL A 14 -50.06 -1.47 35.24
N LEU A 15 -48.84 -1.88 34.90
CA LEU A 15 -48.15 -2.98 35.57
C LEU A 15 -47.95 -2.69 37.06
N LYS A 16 -47.40 -1.51 37.40
CA LYS A 16 -47.22 -1.07 38.79
C LYS A 16 -48.54 -0.93 39.54
N SER A 17 -49.57 -0.39 38.87
CA SER A 17 -50.91 -0.25 39.47
C SER A 17 -51.58 -1.59 39.73
N MET A 18 -51.41 -2.57 38.85
CA MET A 18 -51.96 -3.92 39.01
C MET A 18 -51.23 -4.71 40.10
N GLN A 19 -49.90 -4.57 40.23
CA GLN A 19 -49.14 -5.11 41.36
C GLN A 19 -49.61 -4.54 42.71
N SER A 20 -49.82 -3.22 42.75
CA SER A 20 -50.34 -2.53 43.94
C SER A 20 -51.76 -3.00 44.28
N TYR A 21 -52.59 -3.20 43.25
CA TYR A 21 -53.94 -3.75 43.42
C TYR A 21 -53.91 -5.17 43.96
N ALA A 22 -53.17 -6.09 43.33
CA ALA A 22 -53.04 -7.49 43.73
C ALA A 22 -52.57 -7.62 45.20
N SER A 23 -51.58 -6.82 45.58
CA SER A 23 -51.09 -6.73 46.96
C SER A 23 -52.17 -6.24 47.93
N SER A 24 -52.95 -5.22 47.53
CA SER A 24 -54.00 -4.64 48.38
C SER A 24 -55.18 -5.57 48.66
N ILE A 25 -55.39 -6.58 47.82
CA ILE A 25 -56.44 -7.60 47.99
C ILE A 25 -55.88 -9.00 48.26
N ASN A 26 -54.57 -9.09 48.52
CA ASN A 26 -53.82 -10.31 48.87
C ASN A 26 -54.04 -11.48 47.90
N ILE A 27 -53.94 -11.22 46.59
CA ILE A 27 -53.94 -12.26 45.54
C ILE A 27 -52.61 -12.27 44.78
N PRO A 28 -52.18 -13.42 44.22
CA PRO A 28 -51.08 -13.46 43.26
C PRO A 28 -51.35 -12.54 42.07
N PHE A 29 -50.29 -11.93 41.51
CA PHE A 29 -50.42 -11.03 40.35
C PHE A 29 -51.01 -11.76 39.13
N GLU A 30 -50.70 -13.05 38.99
CA GLU A 30 -51.18 -13.96 37.94
C GLU A 30 -52.69 -14.21 38.02
N GLU A 31 -53.28 -14.03 39.21
CA GLU A 31 -54.72 -14.10 39.48
C GLU A 31 -55.41 -12.74 39.33
N SER A 32 -54.69 -11.68 38.94
CA SER A 32 -55.26 -10.37 38.66
C SER A 32 -55.47 -10.17 37.15
N ASP A 33 -56.55 -9.48 36.77
CA ASP A 33 -56.83 -9.07 35.40
C ASP A 33 -57.42 -7.64 35.41
N PHE A 34 -57.40 -6.96 34.28
CA PHE A 34 -57.99 -5.63 34.14
C PHE A 34 -58.76 -5.48 32.84
N THR A 35 -59.68 -4.52 32.81
CA THR A 35 -60.28 -4.05 31.57
C THR A 35 -59.95 -2.58 31.35
N ILE A 36 -59.68 -2.20 30.11
CA ILE A 36 -59.39 -0.83 29.73
C ILE A 36 -60.74 -0.13 29.54
N LYS A 37 -61.05 0.89 30.34
CA LYS A 37 -62.27 1.70 30.20
C LYS A 37 -62.04 2.90 29.30
N SER A 38 -60.88 3.55 29.43
CA SER A 38 -60.46 4.63 28.53
C SER A 38 -58.94 4.77 28.47
N ALA A 39 -58.46 5.30 27.36
CA ALA A 39 -57.07 5.70 27.15
C ALA A 39 -57.06 7.12 26.60
N LYS A 40 -56.32 8.03 27.25
CA LYS A 40 -56.08 9.39 26.76
C LYS A 40 -54.62 9.51 26.37
N THR A 41 -54.37 9.89 25.12
CA THR A 41 -53.02 10.17 24.63
C THR A 41 -52.76 11.66 24.74
N TYR A 42 -51.55 12.00 25.18
CA TYR A 42 -51.01 13.34 25.23
C TYR A 42 -49.79 13.42 24.33
N ILE A 43 -49.62 14.55 23.65
CA ILE A 43 -48.49 14.83 22.77
C ILE A 43 -47.74 16.06 23.29
N LYS A 44 -46.41 16.04 23.13
CA LYS A 44 -45.52 17.17 23.34
C LYS A 44 -44.68 17.34 22.07
N THR A 45 -44.51 18.58 21.64
CA THR A 45 -43.71 18.94 20.45
C THR A 45 -42.82 20.15 20.76
N SER A 46 -41.95 20.52 19.83
CA SER A 46 -41.12 21.72 19.94
C SER A 46 -41.98 22.99 19.98
N SER A 47 -43.12 22.98 19.28
CA SER A 47 -44.09 24.07 19.24
C SER A 47 -44.96 24.13 20.51
N PHE A 48 -45.19 23.00 21.17
CA PHE A 48 -45.95 22.88 22.41
C PHE A 48 -45.14 22.14 23.50
N PRO A 49 -44.39 22.89 24.34
CA PRO A 49 -43.46 22.29 25.30
C PRO A 49 -44.15 21.54 26.45
N ASP A 50 -45.46 21.76 26.63
CA ASP A 50 -46.30 21.06 27.60
C ASP A 50 -47.17 19.99 26.92
N PHE A 51 -47.47 18.92 27.67
CA PHE A 51 -48.32 17.84 27.18
C PHE A 51 -49.76 18.32 26.94
N THR A 52 -50.19 18.30 25.68
CA THR A 52 -51.56 18.63 25.27
C THR A 52 -52.32 17.36 24.89
N LEU A 53 -53.66 17.39 25.00
CA LEU A 53 -54.49 16.23 24.67
C LEU A 53 -54.46 15.99 23.15
N PHE A 54 -54.04 14.79 22.76
CA PHE A 54 -54.03 14.39 21.36
C PHE A 54 -55.47 14.06 20.91
N ASN A 55 -56.04 14.94 20.08
CA ASN A 55 -57.42 14.87 19.58
C ASN A 55 -57.45 14.70 18.05
N GLY A 56 -58.65 14.65 17.45
CA GLY A 56 -58.81 14.44 16.00
C GLY A 56 -58.12 15.48 15.11
N ASN A 57 -58.14 16.76 15.51
CA ASN A 57 -57.52 17.84 14.73
C ASN A 57 -55.99 17.76 14.78
N VAL A 58 -55.43 17.44 15.96
CA VAL A 58 -53.98 17.23 16.13
C VAL A 58 -53.54 15.92 15.47
N TYR A 59 -54.43 14.91 15.39
CA TYR A 59 -54.13 13.65 14.70
C TYR A 59 -53.84 13.89 13.21
N GLU A 60 -54.70 14.63 12.50
CA GLU A 60 -54.54 14.91 11.06
C GLU A 60 -53.23 15.64 10.74
N GLU A 61 -52.72 16.46 11.66
CA GLU A 61 -51.49 17.23 11.48
C GLU A 61 -50.20 16.39 11.66
N TYR A 62 -50.24 15.32 12.46
CA TYR A 62 -49.06 14.54 12.87
C TYR A 62 -49.06 13.08 12.39
N ILE A 63 -49.90 12.74 11.40
CA ILE A 63 -49.85 11.44 10.69
C ILE A 63 -48.67 11.36 9.71
N GLU A 64 -48.20 12.51 9.20
CA GLU A 64 -47.13 12.56 8.20
C GLU A 64 -45.76 12.27 8.81
N LYS A 65 -45.06 11.28 8.23
CA LYS A 65 -43.75 10.79 8.71
C LYS A 65 -42.71 11.92 8.84
N GLU A 66 -42.74 12.90 7.95
CA GLU A 66 -41.79 14.02 7.89
C GLU A 66 -41.97 15.01 9.05
N LYS A 67 -43.20 15.25 9.51
CA LYS A 67 -43.49 16.15 10.64
C LYS A 67 -43.14 15.53 11.99
N ILE A 68 -43.31 14.21 12.13
CA ILE A 68 -42.92 13.45 13.33
C ILE A 68 -41.42 13.63 13.62
N LEU A 69 -40.58 13.67 12.57
CA LEU A 69 -39.12 13.76 12.69
C LEU A 69 -38.61 15.18 12.98
N ASN A 70 -39.34 16.21 12.56
CA ASN A 70 -38.90 17.60 12.67
C ASN A 70 -39.20 18.25 14.04
N GLU A 71 -40.22 17.80 14.78
CA GLU A 71 -40.74 18.56 15.94
C GLU A 71 -40.38 18.02 17.35
N HIS A 72 -39.36 17.17 17.53
CA HIS A 72 -39.02 16.58 18.86
C HIS A 72 -40.25 16.03 19.61
N LEU A 73 -41.00 15.17 18.92
CA LEU A 73 -42.28 14.62 19.36
C LEU A 73 -42.12 13.58 20.49
N GLU A 74 -42.91 13.75 21.57
CA GLU A 74 -43.07 12.76 22.65
C GLU A 74 -44.56 12.46 22.90
N PHE A 75 -44.92 11.19 23.04
CA PHE A 75 -46.27 10.76 23.44
C PHE A 75 -46.30 10.17 24.84
N GLN A 76 -47.38 10.45 25.58
CA GLN A 76 -47.69 9.80 26.85
C GLN A 76 -49.16 9.38 26.90
N GLN A 77 -49.44 8.22 27.49
CA GLN A 77 -50.81 7.74 27.67
C GLN A 77 -51.19 7.63 29.15
N VAL A 78 -52.42 8.05 29.44
CA VAL A 78 -53.06 7.88 30.75
C VAL A 78 -54.27 6.98 30.57
N TYR A 79 -54.32 5.91 31.34
CA TYR A 79 -55.35 4.88 31.27
C TYR A 79 -56.30 4.96 32.46
N ILE A 80 -57.57 4.69 32.21
CA ILE A 80 -58.53 4.32 33.26
C ILE A 80 -58.83 2.83 33.09
N ILE A 81 -58.42 2.04 34.08
CA ILE A 81 -58.59 0.59 34.09
C ILE A 81 -59.55 0.18 35.21
N GLU A 82 -60.27 -0.91 34.99
CA GLU A 82 -61.02 -1.61 36.03
C GLU A 82 -60.28 -2.89 36.39
N ALA A 83 -59.60 -2.88 37.53
CA ALA A 83 -58.88 -4.01 38.08
C ALA A 83 -59.84 -4.98 38.76
N LYS A 84 -59.67 -6.28 38.52
CA LYS A 84 -60.56 -7.35 38.99
C LYS A 84 -59.77 -8.64 39.23
N LYS A 85 -60.36 -9.57 40.00
CA LYS A 85 -59.83 -10.93 40.08
C LYS A 85 -60.06 -11.66 38.74
N LYS A 86 -59.06 -12.38 38.25
CA LYS A 86 -59.09 -13.15 37.02
C LYS A 86 -60.15 -14.26 37.16
N LYS A 87 -61.23 -14.15 36.39
CA LYS A 87 -62.16 -15.27 36.16
C LYS A 87 -61.53 -16.20 35.12
N HIS A 88 -61.90 -17.49 35.08
CA HIS A 88 -61.35 -18.45 34.10
C HIS A 88 -61.25 -17.79 32.71
N PRO A 89 -60.03 -17.70 32.13
CA PRO A 89 -59.82 -16.89 30.95
C PRO A 89 -60.57 -17.48 29.77
N LYS A 90 -61.40 -16.66 29.12
CA LYS A 90 -62.05 -17.04 27.86
C LYS A 90 -61.05 -17.17 26.71
N LEU A 91 -59.92 -16.46 26.80
CA LEU A 91 -58.85 -16.38 25.81
C LEU A 91 -57.51 -16.46 26.56
N ASP A 92 -56.61 -17.34 26.12
CA ASP A 92 -55.28 -17.50 26.69
C ASP A 92 -54.26 -17.62 25.55
N LEU A 93 -53.37 -16.63 25.44
CA LEU A 93 -52.41 -16.53 24.33
C LEU A 93 -51.01 -16.92 24.81
N ILE A 94 -50.39 -17.86 24.10
CA ILE A 94 -48.97 -18.18 24.26
C ILE A 94 -48.21 -17.37 23.23
N TYR A 95 -47.41 -16.40 23.68
CA TYR A 95 -46.76 -15.45 22.78
C TYR A 95 -45.36 -15.03 23.23
N SER A 96 -44.64 -14.41 22.30
CA SER A 96 -43.38 -13.70 22.53
C SER A 96 -43.40 -12.39 21.75
N ILE A 97 -42.73 -11.35 22.26
CA ILE A 97 -42.63 -10.04 21.59
C ILE A 97 -41.17 -9.81 21.19
N ASP A 98 -40.96 -9.42 19.94
CA ASP A 98 -39.68 -8.99 19.40
C ASP A 98 -39.72 -7.48 19.23
N PHE A 99 -38.79 -6.77 19.87
CA PHE A 99 -38.67 -5.31 19.82
C PHE A 99 -37.64 -4.83 18.80
N GLU A 100 -36.83 -5.71 18.22
CA GLU A 100 -35.70 -5.32 17.37
C GLU A 100 -34.75 -4.31 18.09
N LEU A 101 -33.74 -3.77 17.39
CA LEU A 101 -32.73 -2.90 18.02
C LEU A 101 -33.32 -1.57 18.51
N PHE A 102 -34.23 -0.99 17.73
CA PHE A 102 -34.73 0.37 17.95
C PHE A 102 -36.17 0.44 18.50
N SER A 103 -36.85 -0.70 18.67
CA SER A 103 -38.25 -0.72 19.15
C SER A 103 -39.21 0.08 18.27
N THR A 104 -38.92 0.24 16.99
CA THR A 104 -39.72 1.00 16.02
C THR A 104 -40.86 0.15 15.45
N HIS A 105 -40.63 -1.15 15.24
CA HIS A 105 -41.60 -2.07 14.64
C HIS A 105 -41.79 -3.36 15.46
N PRO A 106 -42.20 -3.29 16.73
CA PRO A 106 -42.35 -4.48 17.56
C PRO A 106 -43.38 -5.46 16.97
N LYS A 107 -43.07 -6.75 17.02
CA LYS A 107 -43.90 -7.84 16.48
C LYS A 107 -44.19 -8.87 17.56
N ILE A 108 -45.46 -9.25 17.70
CA ILE A 108 -45.87 -10.36 18.56
C ILE A 108 -45.97 -11.66 17.74
N THR A 109 -45.39 -12.73 18.27
CA THR A 109 -45.49 -14.07 17.70
C THR A 109 -46.45 -14.91 18.54
N ILE A 110 -47.58 -15.34 17.98
CA ILE A 110 -48.56 -16.20 18.67
C ILE A 110 -48.34 -17.67 18.32
N HIS A 111 -48.35 -18.53 19.33
CA HIS A 111 -48.24 -19.99 19.18
C HIS A 111 -49.59 -20.65 18.85
N PRO A 112 -49.64 -21.69 17.99
CA PRO A 112 -50.83 -22.49 17.72
C PRO A 112 -51.51 -23.07 18.98
N ASP A 113 -50.73 -23.36 20.01
CA ASP A 113 -51.22 -23.91 21.30
C ASP A 113 -52.01 -22.89 22.15
N SER A 114 -52.16 -21.66 21.66
CA SER A 114 -53.00 -20.65 22.31
C SER A 114 -54.46 -21.07 22.35
N LYS A 115 -55.11 -20.91 23.51
CA LYS A 115 -56.52 -21.26 23.70
C LYS A 115 -57.41 -20.09 23.28
N ILE A 116 -57.81 -20.10 22.02
CA ILE A 116 -58.72 -19.11 21.44
C ILE A 116 -60.11 -19.76 21.29
N PRO A 117 -61.20 -19.21 21.86
CA PRO A 117 -62.50 -19.87 21.90
C PRO A 117 -63.29 -19.73 20.59
N TYR A 118 -62.64 -19.79 19.43
CA TYR A 118 -63.25 -19.45 18.13
C TYR A 118 -64.39 -20.38 17.69
N LYS A 119 -64.47 -21.58 18.26
CA LYS A 119 -65.56 -22.54 18.01
C LYS A 119 -66.89 -22.13 18.66
N ASN A 120 -66.84 -21.32 19.73
CA ASN A 120 -67.99 -21.00 20.58
C ASN A 120 -68.52 -19.57 20.39
N TYR A 121 -67.87 -18.76 19.53
CA TYR A 121 -68.16 -17.34 19.32
C TYR A 121 -68.13 -17.00 17.84
N LYS A 122 -68.73 -15.87 17.45
CA LYS A 122 -68.68 -15.37 16.06
C LYS A 122 -67.34 -14.71 15.76
N ALA A 123 -66.92 -14.70 14.50
CA ALA A 123 -65.64 -14.11 14.08
C ALA A 123 -65.46 -12.65 14.52
N ARG A 124 -66.54 -11.86 14.49
CA ARG A 124 -66.53 -10.47 14.98
C ARG A 124 -66.24 -10.36 16.48
N GLU A 125 -66.77 -11.29 17.28
CA GLU A 125 -66.57 -11.31 18.74
C GLU A 125 -65.13 -11.71 19.08
N ILE A 126 -64.57 -12.70 18.38
CA ILE A 126 -63.17 -13.09 18.52
C ILE A 126 -62.23 -11.95 18.12
N PHE A 127 -62.54 -11.25 17.02
CA PHE A 127 -61.78 -10.07 16.61
C PHE A 127 -61.75 -9.01 17.72
N ILE A 128 -62.91 -8.67 18.31
CA ILE A 128 -62.99 -7.70 19.41
C ILE A 128 -62.20 -8.18 20.63
N LEU A 129 -62.30 -9.47 21.00
CA LEU A 129 -61.55 -10.04 22.11
C LEU A 129 -60.03 -9.99 21.88
N LEU A 130 -59.57 -10.31 20.68
CA LEU A 130 -58.15 -10.25 20.33
C LEU A 130 -57.62 -8.83 20.35
N VAL A 131 -58.37 -7.85 19.82
CA VAL A 131 -57.98 -6.43 19.88
C VAL A 131 -57.86 -5.97 21.33
N GLN A 132 -58.83 -6.33 22.19
CA GLN A 132 -58.78 -6.00 23.62
C GLN A 132 -57.57 -6.63 24.30
N GLU A 133 -57.29 -7.90 24.03
CA GLU A 133 -56.16 -8.61 24.65
C GLU A 133 -54.82 -8.08 24.14
N PHE A 134 -54.68 -7.79 22.85
CA PHE A 134 -53.49 -7.17 22.27
C PHE A 134 -53.24 -5.79 22.89
N ASN A 135 -54.28 -4.98 23.08
CA ASN A 135 -54.13 -3.69 23.75
C ASN A 135 -53.70 -3.85 25.21
N LYS A 136 -54.14 -4.88 25.93
CA LYS A 136 -53.61 -5.18 27.28
C LYS A 136 -52.13 -5.53 27.23
N ILE A 137 -51.75 -6.42 26.31
CA ILE A 137 -50.36 -6.86 26.13
C ILE A 137 -49.47 -5.63 25.80
N LYS A 138 -49.90 -4.77 24.87
CA LYS A 138 -49.21 -3.54 24.51
C LYS A 138 -48.99 -2.63 25.71
N ILE A 139 -50.06 -2.32 26.46
CA ILE A 139 -49.98 -1.48 27.67
C ILE A 139 -49.05 -2.08 28.73
N GLN A 140 -49.11 -3.40 28.96
CA GLN A 140 -48.24 -4.07 29.92
C GLN A 140 -46.76 -3.96 29.55
N ASN A 141 -46.46 -3.87 28.25
CA ASN A 141 -45.12 -3.69 27.72
C ASN A 141 -44.77 -2.22 27.40
N GLY A 142 -45.61 -1.26 27.79
CA GLY A 142 -45.37 0.17 27.55
C GLY A 142 -45.54 0.64 26.10
N ILE A 143 -46.09 -0.20 25.23
CA ILE A 143 -46.36 0.13 23.83
C ILE A 143 -47.62 0.99 23.72
N LEU A 144 -47.57 2.07 22.95
CA LEU A 144 -48.72 2.95 22.69
C LEU A 144 -49.88 2.19 22.02
N ILE A 145 -51.12 2.44 22.45
CA ILE A 145 -52.33 1.87 21.85
C ILE A 145 -53.18 2.91 21.13
N ASN A 146 -53.98 2.47 20.16
CA ASN A 146 -54.90 3.29 19.36
C ASN A 146 -54.23 4.36 18.49
N ILE A 147 -52.91 4.28 18.28
CA ILE A 147 -52.13 5.17 17.41
C ILE A 147 -51.08 4.31 16.72
N PHE A 148 -50.90 4.49 15.40
CA PHE A 148 -49.99 3.69 14.57
C PHE A 148 -50.30 2.18 14.58
N ASP A 149 -51.59 1.83 14.68
CA ASP A 149 -52.09 0.46 14.88
C ASP A 149 -52.81 -0.13 13.65
N ILE A 150 -52.80 0.59 12.52
CA ILE A 150 -53.55 0.22 11.32
C ILE A 150 -53.15 -1.18 10.83
N THR A 151 -51.84 -1.42 10.73
CA THR A 151 -51.27 -2.71 10.29
C THR A 151 -51.58 -3.84 11.27
N MET A 152 -51.59 -3.57 12.59
CA MET A 152 -52.01 -4.54 13.61
C MET A 152 -53.47 -4.94 13.40
N ILE A 153 -54.37 -3.95 13.29
CA ILE A 153 -55.81 -4.15 13.12
C ILE A 153 -56.10 -4.98 11.86
N ASP A 154 -55.48 -4.64 10.74
CA ASP A 154 -55.69 -5.35 9.48
C ASP A 154 -55.10 -6.76 9.49
N THR A 155 -53.96 -6.95 10.14
CA THR A 155 -53.36 -8.28 10.33
C THR A 155 -54.23 -9.14 11.25
N LEU A 156 -54.81 -8.57 12.31
CA LEU A 156 -55.75 -9.29 13.18
C LEU A 156 -57.03 -9.70 12.44
N LYS A 157 -57.58 -8.85 11.57
CA LYS A 157 -58.73 -9.23 10.71
C LYS A 157 -58.39 -10.43 9.83
N LYS A 158 -57.20 -10.43 9.22
CA LYS A 158 -56.70 -11.56 8.41
C LYS A 158 -56.49 -12.80 9.26
N PHE A 159 -55.92 -12.66 10.46
CA PHE A 159 -55.69 -13.76 11.39
C PHE A 159 -56.99 -14.42 11.85
N VAL A 160 -58.03 -13.64 12.15
CA VAL A 160 -59.36 -14.20 12.48
C VAL A 160 -59.91 -15.02 11.32
N LYS A 161 -59.85 -14.53 10.08
CA LYS A 161 -60.26 -15.31 8.90
C LYS A 161 -59.46 -16.62 8.78
N TYR A 162 -58.16 -16.55 9.02
CA TYR A 162 -57.25 -17.69 8.99
C TYR A 162 -57.56 -18.74 10.08
N LEU A 163 -57.92 -18.27 11.29
CA LEU A 163 -58.32 -19.11 12.42
C LEU A 163 -59.61 -19.88 12.13
N TYR A 164 -60.64 -19.22 11.60
CA TYR A 164 -61.91 -19.87 11.24
C TYR A 164 -61.79 -20.82 10.03
N ALA A 165 -60.79 -20.61 9.18
CA ALA A 165 -60.46 -21.55 8.10
C ALA A 165 -59.72 -22.81 8.60
N GLY A 166 -59.44 -22.93 9.90
CA GLY A 166 -58.73 -24.08 10.49
C GLY A 166 -57.25 -24.14 10.13
N LYS A 167 -56.66 -23.04 9.65
CA LYS A 167 -55.30 -23.03 9.10
C LYS A 167 -54.23 -22.65 10.13
N PHE A 168 -54.60 -22.33 11.37
CA PHE A 168 -53.65 -21.92 12.41
C PHE A 168 -52.86 -23.11 12.98
N THR A 169 -51.88 -23.58 12.21
CA THR A 169 -51.03 -24.74 12.53
C THR A 169 -49.56 -24.35 12.80
N LYS A 170 -49.18 -23.11 12.50
CA LYS A 170 -47.82 -22.57 12.70
C LYS A 170 -47.86 -21.24 13.43
N LYS A 171 -46.75 -20.90 14.09
CA LYS A 171 -46.57 -19.59 14.74
C LYS A 171 -46.83 -18.47 13.74
N ILE A 172 -47.56 -17.44 14.14
CA ILE A 172 -47.85 -16.27 13.30
C ILE A 172 -47.26 -15.02 13.94
N LYS A 173 -46.63 -14.17 13.12
CA LYS A 173 -46.15 -12.85 13.53
C LYS A 173 -47.18 -11.79 13.18
N ILE A 174 -47.51 -10.93 14.14
CA ILE A 174 -48.42 -9.81 13.98
C ILE A 174 -47.69 -8.54 14.42
N PRO A 175 -47.66 -7.46 13.61
CA PRO A 175 -47.07 -6.19 14.04
C PRO A 175 -47.93 -5.59 15.16
N LEU A 176 -47.28 -5.04 16.20
CA LEU A 176 -47.95 -4.37 17.32
C LEU A 176 -48.00 -2.84 17.16
N PHE A 177 -47.03 -2.27 16.44
CA PHE A 177 -46.84 -0.84 16.25
C PHE A 177 -45.96 -0.57 15.02
N GLU A 178 -46.16 0.59 14.37
CA GLU A 178 -45.39 1.02 13.20
C GLU A 178 -44.78 2.41 13.42
N GLY A 179 -43.47 2.44 13.73
CA GLY A 179 -42.69 3.65 13.96
C GLY A 179 -41.83 4.06 12.77
N LEU A 180 -40.74 4.79 13.04
CA LEU A 180 -39.77 5.25 12.04
C LEU A 180 -38.36 4.79 12.43
N GLU A 181 -37.67 4.09 11.54
CA GLU A 181 -36.27 3.70 11.78
C GLU A 181 -35.31 4.88 11.59
N PRO A 182 -34.29 5.02 12.44
CA PRO A 182 -33.24 6.02 12.25
C PRO A 182 -32.27 5.60 11.13
N GLU A 183 -31.72 6.58 10.40
CA GLU A 183 -30.53 6.38 9.57
C GLU A 183 -29.30 6.70 10.42
N LEU A 184 -28.30 5.83 10.46
CA LEU A 184 -27.12 6.01 11.31
C LEU A 184 -26.11 6.96 10.66
N THR A 185 -25.49 7.80 11.48
CA THR A 185 -24.40 8.70 11.06
C THR A 185 -23.13 7.90 10.77
N GLN A 186 -22.49 8.15 9.63
CA GLN A 186 -21.14 7.68 9.31
C GLN A 186 -20.15 8.84 9.43
N GLU A 187 -19.09 8.64 10.22
CA GLU A 187 -18.00 9.61 10.38
C GLU A 187 -17.22 9.79 9.08
N SER A 188 -16.69 11.00 8.87
CA SER A 188 -15.67 11.20 7.84
C SER A 188 -14.35 10.54 8.25
N GLN A 189 -13.61 10.04 7.27
CA GLN A 189 -12.33 9.37 7.50
C GLN A 189 -11.31 9.79 6.46
N LEU A 190 -10.12 10.20 6.92
CA LEU A 190 -8.97 10.47 6.06
C LEU A 190 -8.00 9.29 6.13
N ILE A 191 -7.78 8.63 5.01
CA ILE A 191 -6.98 7.41 4.88
C ILE A 191 -5.73 7.73 4.07
N MET A 192 -4.57 7.65 4.73
CA MET A 192 -3.26 7.79 4.09
C MET A 192 -2.79 6.43 3.56
N HIS A 193 -3.15 6.07 2.33
CA HIS A 193 -2.81 4.76 1.75
C HIS A 193 -1.30 4.59 1.56
N PHE A 194 -0.59 5.64 1.14
CA PHE A 194 0.86 5.58 0.98
C PHE A 194 1.60 5.26 2.29
N GLN A 195 1.09 5.69 3.45
CA GLN A 195 1.71 5.41 4.76
C GLN A 195 1.62 3.94 5.17
N LYS A 196 0.67 3.17 4.61
CA LYS A 196 0.57 1.72 4.86
C LYS A 196 1.76 0.94 4.27
N LYS A 197 2.52 1.54 3.34
CA LYS A 197 3.76 1.00 2.78
C LYS A 197 4.99 1.20 3.68
N LYS A 198 4.86 1.79 4.88
CA LYS A 198 5.99 1.94 5.82
C LYS A 198 6.57 0.58 6.24
N SER A 199 7.58 0.15 5.49
CA SER A 199 8.82 -0.44 6.00
C SER A 199 9.68 0.68 6.61
N ASP A 200 10.78 0.40 7.30
CA ASP A 200 11.73 1.37 7.93
C ASP A 200 12.38 2.40 6.96
N LYS A 201 11.79 2.63 5.79
CA LYS A 201 12.24 3.56 4.75
C LYS A 201 11.87 5.00 5.10
N GLU A 202 12.83 5.90 5.01
CA GLU A 202 12.62 7.36 5.16
C GLU A 202 11.76 7.95 4.04
N PHE A 203 11.74 7.32 2.86
CA PHE A 203 10.99 7.79 1.68
C PHE A 203 10.03 6.72 1.18
N ILE A 204 8.80 7.13 0.85
CA ILE A 204 7.74 6.25 0.34
C ILE A 204 7.62 6.45 -1.17
N GLU A 205 8.02 5.43 -1.92
CA GLU A 205 7.88 5.36 -3.38
C GLU A 205 6.45 4.97 -3.76
N VAL A 206 5.92 5.66 -4.76
CA VAL A 206 4.60 5.41 -5.36
C VAL A 206 4.71 5.34 -6.87
N ASP A 207 3.95 4.42 -7.46
CA ASP A 207 3.86 4.27 -8.90
C ASP A 207 2.87 5.28 -9.49
N LYS A 208 2.94 5.47 -10.81
CA LYS A 208 1.90 6.22 -11.54
C LYS A 208 0.54 5.52 -11.38
N GLU A 209 -0.53 6.31 -11.24
CA GLU A 209 -1.92 5.87 -11.01
C GLU A 209 -2.17 5.25 -9.62
N GLU A 210 -1.19 5.32 -8.72
CA GLU A 210 -1.36 4.83 -7.35
C GLU A 210 -2.19 5.77 -6.48
N LEU A 211 -3.10 5.22 -5.68
CA LEU A 211 -3.90 5.96 -4.70
C LEU A 211 -3.05 6.37 -3.50
N LEU A 212 -2.88 7.68 -3.30
CA LEU A 212 -2.10 8.26 -2.21
C LEU A 212 -2.96 8.42 -0.96
N ILE A 213 -4.04 9.18 -1.06
CA ILE A 213 -4.90 9.58 0.05
C ILE A 213 -6.35 9.41 -0.39
N GLU A 214 -7.20 8.96 0.53
CA GLU A 214 -8.64 8.85 0.35
C GLU A 214 -9.36 9.54 1.51
N PHE A 215 -10.28 10.45 1.19
CA PHE A 215 -11.16 11.09 2.15
C PHE A 215 -12.60 10.59 1.94
N LEU A 216 -13.17 9.94 2.96
CA LEU A 216 -14.56 9.51 3.00
C LEU A 216 -15.41 10.62 3.63
N LYS A 217 -16.44 11.08 2.91
CA LYS A 217 -17.34 12.15 3.35
C LYS A 217 -18.32 11.63 4.42
N PRO A 218 -18.75 12.49 5.37
CA PRO A 218 -19.67 12.07 6.41
C PRO A 218 -21.08 11.86 5.84
N LEU A 219 -21.80 10.87 6.36
CA LEU A 219 -23.23 10.70 6.13
C LEU A 219 -23.96 11.08 7.40
N TYR A 220 -24.81 12.11 7.33
CA TYR A 220 -25.60 12.55 8.47
C TYR A 220 -26.84 11.67 8.61
N GLY A 221 -26.98 11.05 9.79
CA GLY A 221 -28.13 10.22 10.10
C GLY A 221 -29.44 11.01 10.19
N LYS A 222 -30.56 10.30 10.04
CA LYS A 222 -31.92 10.83 10.25
C LYS A 222 -32.51 10.25 11.53
N LYS A 223 -33.30 11.06 12.24
CA LYS A 223 -33.98 10.66 13.47
C LYS A 223 -34.99 9.53 13.22
N GLY A 224 -35.26 8.73 14.25
CA GLY A 224 -36.31 7.70 14.26
C GLY A 224 -37.38 7.96 15.33
N PHE A 225 -38.40 7.10 15.41
CA PHE A 225 -39.50 7.20 16.37
C PHE A 225 -40.01 5.81 16.78
N ASN A 226 -40.00 5.53 18.10
CA ASN A 226 -40.23 4.18 18.64
C ASN A 226 -41.64 3.96 19.23
N CYS A 227 -41.95 2.70 19.52
CA CYS A 227 -43.25 2.26 20.03
C CYS A 227 -43.59 2.70 21.47
N PHE A 228 -42.62 3.28 22.18
CA PHE A 228 -42.80 3.87 23.51
C PHE A 228 -43.17 5.36 23.43
N GLY A 229 -43.27 5.92 22.23
CA GLY A 229 -43.61 7.33 22.02
C GLY A 229 -42.43 8.29 22.15
N LYS A 230 -41.19 7.83 21.87
CA LYS A 230 -39.97 8.64 21.95
C LYS A 230 -39.24 8.71 20.61
N ILE A 231 -38.60 9.83 20.35
CA ILE A 231 -37.64 9.98 19.24
C ILE A 231 -36.34 9.26 19.56
N ILE A 232 -35.77 8.68 18.51
CA ILE A 232 -34.42 8.12 18.49
C ILE A 232 -33.55 9.15 17.77
N GLU A 233 -32.68 9.83 18.52
CA GLU A 233 -31.73 10.78 17.95
C GLU A 233 -30.67 10.03 17.12
N ALA A 234 -30.27 10.60 15.99
CA ALA A 234 -29.10 10.11 15.27
C ALA A 234 -27.83 10.49 16.06
N GLU A 235 -26.89 9.56 16.22
CA GLU A 235 -25.64 9.83 16.92
C GLU A 235 -24.93 11.03 16.26
N SER A 236 -24.67 12.09 17.04
CA SER A 236 -23.79 13.17 16.62
C SER A 236 -22.35 12.73 16.83
N LYS A 237 -21.58 12.62 15.75
CA LYS A 237 -20.15 12.28 15.82
C LYS A 237 -19.31 13.41 15.25
N THR A 238 -18.11 13.59 15.82
CA THR A 238 -17.11 14.55 15.35
C THR A 238 -16.52 14.09 14.02
N ASN A 239 -16.59 14.96 13.01
CA ASN A 239 -16.04 14.69 11.69
C ASN A 239 -14.60 15.20 11.59
N VAL A 240 -13.75 14.44 10.91
CA VAL A 240 -12.40 14.87 10.49
C VAL A 240 -12.52 15.74 9.23
N HIS A 241 -11.74 16.81 9.16
CA HIS A 241 -11.63 17.64 7.97
C HIS A 241 -10.87 16.92 6.84
N ASP A 242 -11.17 17.29 5.59
CA ASP A 242 -10.38 16.89 4.42
C ASP A 242 -8.94 17.45 4.50
N LEU A 243 -8.10 17.06 3.55
CA LEU A 243 -6.75 17.55 3.36
C LEU A 243 -6.77 19.04 2.97
N ASP A 244 -6.53 19.93 3.94
CA ASP A 244 -6.49 21.38 3.75
C ASP A 244 -5.05 21.87 3.48
N ILE A 245 -4.46 21.37 2.38
CA ILE A 245 -3.09 21.70 1.95
C ILE A 245 -3.04 21.94 0.44
N GLU A 246 -2.00 22.62 -0.03
CA GLU A 246 -1.75 22.81 -1.47
C GLU A 246 -1.47 21.47 -2.15
N ILE A 247 -2.14 21.21 -3.28
CA ILE A 247 -1.90 20.00 -4.07
C ILE A 247 -1.16 20.37 -5.33
N ASP A 248 -0.05 19.70 -5.59
CA ASP A 248 0.66 19.86 -6.84
C ASP A 248 -0.08 19.18 -7.99
N GLU A 249 -0.87 19.93 -8.75
CA GLU A 249 -1.69 19.41 -9.85
C GLU A 249 -0.87 18.76 -10.98
N ALA A 250 0.43 19.07 -11.08
CA ALA A 250 1.32 18.45 -12.05
C ALA A 250 1.63 16.98 -11.70
N SER A 251 1.78 16.68 -10.41
CA SER A 251 2.14 15.33 -9.92
C SER A 251 0.97 14.54 -9.32
N VAL A 252 -0.13 15.20 -8.92
CA VAL A 252 -1.28 14.56 -8.26
C VAL A 252 -2.59 14.90 -8.98
N LEU A 253 -3.42 13.88 -9.19
CA LEU A 253 -4.79 13.97 -9.69
C LEU A 253 -5.77 13.90 -8.53
N ILE A 254 -6.81 14.74 -8.56
CA ILE A 254 -7.91 14.70 -7.61
C ILE A 254 -9.15 14.19 -8.32
N GLU A 255 -9.76 13.12 -7.81
CA GLU A 255 -11.05 12.62 -8.25
C GLU A 255 -12.05 12.68 -7.11
N GLU A 256 -13.19 13.34 -7.31
CA GLU A 256 -14.19 13.55 -6.26
C GLU A 256 -15.58 13.11 -6.71
N ASP A 257 -16.27 12.37 -5.84
CA ASP A 257 -17.67 11.99 -6.01
C ASP A 257 -18.51 12.37 -4.76
N SER A 258 -19.80 11.98 -4.75
CA SER A 258 -20.72 12.31 -3.65
C SER A 258 -20.33 11.71 -2.29
N ARG A 259 -19.49 10.68 -2.24
CA ARG A 259 -19.10 9.93 -1.03
C ARG A 259 -17.62 10.00 -0.70
N ARG A 260 -16.74 10.25 -1.67
CA ARG A 260 -15.30 10.23 -1.46
C ARG A 260 -14.55 11.24 -2.32
N LYS A 261 -13.32 11.53 -1.89
CA LYS A 261 -12.32 12.30 -2.62
C LYS A 261 -11.00 11.53 -2.60
N SER A 262 -10.43 11.28 -3.78
CA SER A 262 -9.24 10.46 -3.99
C SER A 262 -8.10 11.31 -4.55
N TYR A 263 -6.92 11.19 -3.96
CA TYR A 263 -5.69 11.82 -4.43
C TYR A 263 -4.80 10.73 -5.03
N ILE A 264 -4.57 10.79 -6.34
CA ILE A 264 -3.93 9.73 -7.14
C ILE A 264 -2.63 10.28 -7.76
N SER A 265 -1.56 9.50 -7.76
CA SER A 265 -0.30 9.92 -8.38
C SER A 265 -0.40 9.96 -9.90
N LYS A 266 0.03 11.06 -10.55
CA LYS A 266 0.16 11.16 -12.02
C LYS A 266 1.51 10.67 -12.53
N VAL A 267 2.51 10.66 -11.65
CA VAL A 267 3.90 10.32 -11.96
C VAL A 267 4.41 9.27 -10.98
N LYS A 268 5.47 8.56 -11.37
CA LYS A 268 6.20 7.71 -10.42
C LYS A 268 7.23 8.55 -9.68
N GLY A 269 7.34 8.38 -8.36
CA GLY A 269 8.28 9.16 -7.55
C GLY A 269 8.10 8.95 -6.06
N TYR A 270 8.63 9.89 -5.28
CA TYR A 270 8.54 9.89 -3.81
C TYR A 270 7.47 10.86 -3.35
N VAL A 271 6.64 10.40 -2.41
CA VAL A 271 5.59 11.25 -1.81
C VAL A 271 6.21 12.21 -0.81
N THR A 272 6.05 13.50 -1.06
CA THR A 272 6.36 14.56 -0.10
C THR A 272 5.05 15.12 0.43
N LEU A 273 4.73 14.78 1.69
CA LEU A 273 3.62 15.36 2.43
C LEU A 273 4.18 16.28 3.52
N THR A 274 3.92 17.57 3.40
CA THR A 274 4.22 18.58 4.41
C THR A 274 2.92 19.18 4.94
N ASP A 275 2.98 19.95 6.03
CA ASP A 275 1.83 20.69 6.58
C ASP A 275 1.20 21.68 5.58
N LYS A 276 1.88 21.95 4.44
CA LYS A 276 1.47 22.95 3.45
C LYS A 276 1.21 22.37 2.07
N LYS A 277 1.84 21.25 1.70
CA LYS A 277 1.81 20.75 0.33
C LYS A 277 1.93 19.23 0.24
N LEU A 278 1.17 18.64 -0.70
CA LEU A 278 1.33 17.29 -1.20
C LEU A 278 1.84 17.32 -2.64
N LEU A 279 2.90 16.57 -2.90
CA LEU A 279 3.46 16.40 -4.25
C LEU A 279 4.16 15.04 -4.39
N VAL A 280 4.38 14.63 -5.64
CA VAL A 280 5.20 13.46 -5.98
C VAL A 280 6.37 13.90 -6.87
N GLU A 281 7.58 13.71 -6.38
CA GLU A 281 8.82 14.15 -7.04
C GLU A 281 9.69 12.96 -7.45
N ASN A 282 10.33 13.06 -8.61
CA ASN A 282 11.29 12.06 -9.10
C ASN A 282 12.73 12.34 -8.63
N LYS A 283 12.97 13.48 -7.97
CA LYS A 283 14.27 13.85 -7.41
C LYS A 283 14.16 14.01 -5.91
N VAL A 284 15.05 13.38 -5.16
CA VAL A 284 15.12 13.55 -3.70
C VAL A 284 16.49 14.06 -3.31
N ARG A 285 16.50 15.10 -2.47
CA ARG A 285 17.70 15.64 -1.84
C ARG A 285 17.73 15.17 -0.39
N VAL A 286 18.77 14.42 -0.04
CA VAL A 286 18.96 13.88 1.31
C VAL A 286 20.17 14.54 1.95
N ALA A 287 20.02 14.97 3.21
CA ALA A 287 21.09 15.54 4.01
C ALA A 287 21.79 14.43 4.82
N GLY A 288 22.78 13.77 4.20
CA GLY A 288 23.51 12.65 4.80
C GLY A 288 22.68 11.37 4.97
N ILE A 289 23.30 10.20 4.87
CA ILE A 289 22.64 8.91 5.12
C ILE A 289 23.45 8.13 6.14
N SER A 290 22.85 7.77 7.29
CA SER A 290 23.58 7.17 8.43
C SER A 290 23.08 5.80 8.90
N ARG A 291 21.98 5.26 8.35
CA ARG A 291 21.42 3.96 8.76
C ARG A 291 21.16 3.02 7.57
N LEU A 292 21.35 1.73 7.85
CA LEU A 292 21.37 0.60 6.92
C LEU A 292 20.06 0.37 6.16
N HIS A 293 20.23 0.01 4.88
CA HIS A 293 19.24 -0.40 3.88
C HIS A 293 18.20 0.64 3.44
N THR A 294 18.64 1.63 2.69
CA THR A 294 17.80 2.35 1.73
C THR A 294 17.96 1.70 0.36
N SER A 295 17.33 0.54 0.14
CA SER A 295 17.10 0.05 -1.23
C SER A 295 16.02 0.94 -1.85
N ILE A 296 16.44 1.92 -2.64
CA ILE A 296 15.59 2.99 -3.15
C ILE A 296 14.90 2.63 -4.47
N SER A 297 15.32 1.56 -5.17
CA SER A 297 14.55 0.81 -6.18
C SER A 297 15.36 -0.38 -6.69
N LYS A 298 14.71 -1.40 -7.29
CA LYS A 298 15.36 -2.58 -7.94
C LYS A 298 15.10 -2.67 -9.45
N GLN A 299 14.46 -1.68 -10.06
CA GLN A 299 13.99 -1.75 -11.45
C GLN A 299 14.68 -0.70 -12.32
N GLU A 300 15.23 -1.16 -13.45
CA GLU A 300 16.14 -0.44 -14.36
C GLU A 300 15.48 0.62 -15.26
N GLU A 301 14.17 0.82 -15.15
CA GLU A 301 13.46 1.91 -15.82
C GLU A 301 12.83 2.70 -14.70
N ASN A 302 13.24 3.94 -14.39
CA ASN A 302 12.42 4.99 -13.78
C ASN A 302 13.36 6.13 -13.35
N ASN A 303 13.34 7.25 -14.09
CA ASN A 303 14.12 8.51 -13.95
C ASN A 303 14.16 9.10 -12.51
N LEU A 304 14.66 8.34 -11.53
CA LEU A 304 14.72 8.64 -10.12
C LEU A 304 16.15 9.07 -9.79
N GLU A 305 16.29 10.32 -9.36
CA GLU A 305 17.58 10.93 -9.04
C GLU A 305 17.69 11.15 -7.53
N VAL A 306 18.72 10.58 -6.91
CA VAL A 306 19.04 10.80 -5.49
C VAL A 306 20.27 11.68 -5.38
N TYR A 307 20.10 12.84 -4.77
CA TYR A 307 21.16 13.77 -4.44
C TYR A 307 21.47 13.66 -2.96
N VAL A 308 22.65 13.16 -2.63
CA VAL A 308 23.12 13.09 -1.25
C VAL A 308 24.12 14.21 -1.02
N SER A 309 23.80 15.09 -0.07
CA SER A 309 24.67 16.21 0.29
C SER A 309 24.89 16.26 1.79
N GLN A 310 26.09 16.67 2.19
CA GLN A 310 26.41 16.90 3.58
C GLN A 310 27.25 18.16 3.72
N ALA A 311 26.77 19.10 4.54
CA ALA A 311 27.42 20.39 4.73
C ALA A 311 28.66 20.31 5.64
N ASP A 312 28.74 19.30 6.51
CA ASP A 312 29.86 19.08 7.43
C ASP A 312 30.95 18.24 6.75
N THR A 313 32.09 18.87 6.45
CA THR A 313 33.24 18.24 5.77
C THR A 313 33.92 17.16 6.61
N ASN A 314 33.66 17.11 7.92
CA ASN A 314 34.24 16.10 8.82
C ASN A 314 33.39 14.82 8.90
N LYS A 315 32.24 14.78 8.22
CA LYS A 315 31.34 13.63 8.26
C LYS A 315 31.12 13.10 6.84
N ASP A 316 31.00 11.78 6.71
CA ASP A 316 30.72 11.12 5.44
C ASP A 316 29.28 11.39 4.99
N SER A 317 29.08 11.81 3.73
CA SER A 317 27.74 12.02 3.15
C SER A 317 26.97 10.72 3.02
N VAL A 318 27.67 9.63 2.79
CA VAL A 318 27.14 8.26 2.86
C VAL A 318 27.89 7.56 3.99
N GLY A 319 27.21 7.25 5.08
CA GLY A 319 27.79 6.63 6.26
C GLY A 319 28.31 5.22 6.02
N ALA A 320 29.07 4.70 6.99
CA ALA A 320 29.61 3.35 6.91
C ALA A 320 28.50 2.28 6.88
N GLY A 321 28.65 1.27 6.03
CA GLY A 321 27.70 0.17 5.89
C GLY A 321 26.39 0.52 5.17
N VAL A 322 26.29 1.70 4.54
CA VAL A 322 25.09 2.08 3.78
C VAL A 322 25.07 1.37 2.43
N GLU A 323 23.94 0.74 2.12
CA GLU A 323 23.60 0.26 0.79
C GLU A 323 22.63 1.23 0.12
N LEU A 324 22.98 1.72 -1.07
CA LEU A 324 22.21 2.69 -1.83
C LEU A 324 22.09 2.25 -3.29
N THR A 325 20.86 2.03 -3.75
CA THR A 325 20.55 1.63 -5.13
C THR A 325 19.55 2.61 -5.75
N SER A 326 19.91 3.28 -6.85
CA SER A 326 19.03 4.18 -7.61
C SER A 326 19.53 4.36 -9.05
N GLU A 327 18.70 4.78 -10.01
CA GLU A 327 19.14 4.96 -11.40
C GLU A 327 20.26 6.00 -11.52
N THR A 328 20.05 7.19 -10.94
CA THR A 328 21.07 8.25 -10.91
C THR A 328 21.36 8.65 -9.46
N ILE A 329 22.64 8.63 -9.10
CA ILE A 329 23.13 8.99 -7.76
C ILE A 329 24.18 10.09 -7.90
N HIS A 330 23.96 11.21 -7.22
CA HIS A 330 24.94 12.28 -7.10
C HIS A 330 25.28 12.53 -5.63
N ILE A 331 26.54 12.26 -5.25
CA ILE A 331 27.05 12.42 -3.90
C ILE A 331 28.08 13.55 -3.92
N THR A 332 27.80 14.62 -3.17
CA THR A 332 28.68 15.79 -3.12
C THR A 332 29.82 15.68 -2.10
N GLY A 333 29.75 14.74 -1.15
CA GLY A 333 30.81 14.53 -0.15
C GLY A 333 31.37 13.10 -0.11
N HIS A 334 31.90 12.70 1.04
CA HIS A 334 32.66 11.45 1.18
C HIS A 334 31.76 10.21 1.35
N ILE A 335 32.26 9.07 0.91
CA ILE A 335 31.64 7.76 1.08
C ILE A 335 32.39 6.99 2.17
N GLY A 336 31.67 6.51 3.17
CA GLY A 336 32.20 5.78 4.31
C GLY A 336 32.62 4.35 4.01
N ALA A 337 33.17 3.67 5.03
CA ALA A 337 33.64 2.29 4.91
C ALA A 337 32.50 1.28 4.70
N ASN A 338 32.76 0.18 3.98
CA ASN A 338 31.79 -0.90 3.75
C ASN A 338 30.46 -0.47 3.11
N SER A 339 30.40 0.69 2.47
CA SER A 339 29.20 1.11 1.74
C SER A 339 29.14 0.44 0.36
N ILE A 340 27.94 0.08 -0.09
CA ILE A 340 27.69 -0.47 -1.43
C ILE A 340 26.78 0.50 -2.18
N ILE A 341 27.23 0.99 -3.33
CA ILE A 341 26.46 1.94 -4.14
C ILE A 341 26.24 1.33 -5.51
N GLU A 342 24.99 1.24 -5.94
CA GLU A 342 24.58 0.69 -7.22
C GLU A 342 23.76 1.70 -8.01
N ALA A 343 24.22 2.09 -9.21
CA ALA A 343 23.49 3.02 -10.07
C ALA A 343 23.64 2.74 -11.56
N VAL A 344 22.87 3.43 -12.40
CA VAL A 344 23.19 3.54 -13.84
C VAL A 344 24.21 4.67 -14.03
N ASN A 345 23.92 5.85 -13.48
CA ASN A 345 24.78 7.02 -13.53
C ASN A 345 25.22 7.41 -12.10
N LEU A 346 26.52 7.31 -11.83
CA LEU A 346 27.10 7.60 -10.52
C LEU A 346 28.03 8.81 -10.61
N GLN A 347 27.77 9.86 -9.83
CA GLN A 347 28.68 10.97 -9.63
C GLN A 347 29.05 11.12 -8.15
N ILE A 348 30.35 11.13 -7.86
CA ILE A 348 30.90 11.31 -6.51
C ILE A 348 31.92 12.45 -6.56
N ASP A 349 31.56 13.62 -6.04
CA ASP A 349 32.45 14.78 -6.01
C ASP A 349 33.45 14.72 -4.85
N GLY A 350 33.19 13.87 -3.86
CA GLY A 350 34.08 13.63 -2.72
C GLY A 350 35.06 12.48 -2.94
N ALA A 351 35.29 11.72 -1.86
CA ALA A 351 36.27 10.64 -1.82
C ALA A 351 35.64 9.35 -1.39
N THR A 352 36.02 8.24 -2.02
CA THR A 352 35.59 6.91 -1.60
C THR A 352 36.49 6.35 -0.50
N HIS A 353 35.92 5.59 0.42
CA HIS A 353 36.71 4.81 1.38
C HIS A 353 37.30 3.56 0.70
N LYS A 354 38.45 3.07 1.19
CA LYS A 354 39.12 1.88 0.65
C LYS A 354 38.29 0.60 0.69
N ASP A 355 37.38 0.50 1.66
CA ASP A 355 36.51 -0.67 1.87
C ASP A 355 35.12 -0.49 1.24
N SER A 356 34.91 0.58 0.44
CA SER A 356 33.65 0.83 -0.24
C SER A 356 33.61 0.18 -1.63
N SER A 357 32.43 -0.25 -2.07
CA SER A 357 32.20 -0.83 -3.39
C SER A 357 31.16 -0.02 -4.17
N GLN A 358 31.46 0.25 -5.44
CA GLN A 358 30.60 1.02 -6.34
C GLN A 358 30.36 0.21 -7.62
N PHE A 359 29.10 0.15 -8.05
CA PHE A 359 28.67 -0.51 -9.27
C PHE A 359 27.87 0.50 -10.11
N ALA A 360 28.32 0.78 -11.34
CA ALA A 360 27.61 1.71 -12.22
C ALA A 360 27.68 1.32 -13.71
N LYS A 361 26.81 1.86 -14.58
CA LYS A 361 27.12 1.83 -16.03
C LYS A 361 28.15 2.92 -16.33
N ILE A 362 27.88 4.16 -15.90
CA ILE A 362 28.77 5.31 -16.05
C ILE A 362 29.10 5.85 -14.66
N ALA A 363 30.39 6.01 -14.36
CA ALA A 363 30.85 6.54 -13.07
C ALA A 363 31.79 7.74 -13.26
N LYS A 364 31.52 8.84 -12.55
CA LYS A 364 32.40 10.00 -12.40
C LYS A 364 32.78 10.16 -10.92
N ILE A 365 34.06 9.98 -10.60
CA ILE A 365 34.53 10.01 -9.21
C ILE A 365 35.70 10.99 -9.10
N ASN A 366 35.63 11.92 -8.14
CA ASN A 366 36.73 12.84 -7.90
C ASN A 366 37.94 12.10 -7.30
N ARG A 367 37.80 11.45 -6.12
CA ARG A 367 38.91 10.71 -5.49
C ARG A 367 38.53 9.26 -5.15
N HIS A 368 39.17 8.30 -5.82
CA HIS A 368 38.80 6.89 -5.69
C HIS A 368 39.86 6.06 -4.92
N LYS A 369 39.44 5.40 -3.83
CA LYS A 369 40.25 4.47 -3.01
C LYS A 369 39.69 3.06 -2.90
N GLY A 370 38.38 2.91 -3.15
CA GLY A 370 37.63 1.67 -2.99
C GLY A 370 37.70 0.74 -4.20
N THR A 371 36.64 -0.02 -4.44
CA THR A 371 36.46 -0.86 -5.63
C THR A 371 35.34 -0.30 -6.50
N LEU A 372 35.62 -0.02 -7.77
CA LEU A 372 34.65 0.40 -8.77
C LEU A 372 34.49 -0.67 -9.84
N ARG A 373 33.24 -1.03 -10.16
CA ARG A 373 32.89 -1.83 -11.33
C ARG A 373 31.94 -1.05 -12.21
N CYS A 374 32.32 -0.75 -13.45
CA CYS A 374 31.44 -0.06 -14.37
C CYS A 374 31.69 -0.35 -15.85
N GLN A 375 30.94 0.28 -16.75
CA GLN A 375 31.26 0.25 -18.19
C GLN A 375 32.24 1.38 -18.52
N ASP A 376 31.93 2.61 -18.12
CA ASP A 376 32.75 3.80 -18.36
C ASP A 376 33.13 4.49 -17.04
N ALA A 377 34.42 4.60 -16.75
CA ALA A 377 34.96 5.24 -15.55
C ALA A 377 35.67 6.55 -15.89
N ASN A 378 35.26 7.65 -15.26
CA ASN A 378 35.95 8.94 -15.29
C ASN A 378 36.40 9.29 -13.87
N ILE A 379 37.71 9.22 -13.61
CA ILE A 379 38.28 9.44 -12.27
C ILE A 379 39.25 10.61 -12.31
N THR A 380 39.06 11.61 -11.45
CA THR A 380 40.01 12.73 -11.37
C THR A 380 41.31 12.30 -10.67
N LEU A 381 41.20 11.61 -9.53
CA LEU A 381 42.33 11.15 -8.73
C LEU A 381 42.16 9.69 -8.26
N LEU A 382 43.03 8.80 -8.74
CA LEU A 382 43.09 7.41 -8.29
C LEU A 382 44.13 7.27 -7.16
N GLU A 383 43.67 6.93 -5.95
CA GLU A 383 44.50 6.80 -4.74
C GLU A 383 44.44 5.37 -4.17
N GLY A 384 45.00 4.40 -4.88
CA GLY A 384 45.09 3.02 -4.40
C GLY A 384 43.83 2.18 -4.59
N GLY A 385 42.80 2.73 -5.24
CA GLY A 385 41.58 1.99 -5.58
C GLY A 385 41.77 0.95 -6.69
N ILE A 386 40.76 0.10 -6.83
CA ILE A 386 40.67 -0.96 -7.85
C ILE A 386 39.51 -0.64 -8.79
N VAL A 387 39.79 -0.57 -10.09
CA VAL A 387 38.79 -0.24 -11.11
C VAL A 387 38.66 -1.38 -12.09
N HIS A 388 37.43 -1.86 -12.31
CA HIS A 388 37.09 -2.79 -13.38
C HIS A 388 36.12 -2.09 -14.34
N ALA A 389 36.53 -1.80 -15.57
CA ALA A 389 35.62 -1.20 -16.55
C ALA A 389 35.88 -1.63 -18.00
N SER A 390 35.02 -1.22 -18.93
CA SER A 390 35.34 -1.35 -20.36
C SER A 390 36.30 -0.23 -20.77
N THR A 391 35.97 1.01 -20.41
CA THR A 391 36.79 2.18 -20.70
C THR A 391 37.08 2.96 -19.42
N VAL A 392 38.34 3.35 -19.22
CA VAL A 392 38.80 4.07 -18.04
C VAL A 392 39.56 5.32 -18.45
N HIS A 393 39.12 6.48 -17.94
CA HIS A 393 39.83 7.74 -18.04
C HIS A 393 40.20 8.24 -16.63
N VAL A 394 41.50 8.42 -16.38
CA VAL A 394 42.03 8.91 -15.11
C VAL A 394 42.84 10.19 -15.34
N GLU A 395 42.50 11.31 -14.70
CA GLU A 395 43.28 12.54 -14.84
C GLU A 395 44.65 12.43 -14.15
N SER A 396 44.68 11.94 -12.90
CA SER A 396 45.91 11.65 -12.18
C SER A 396 45.82 10.36 -11.35
N ALA A 397 46.84 9.52 -11.43
CA ALA A 397 46.95 8.29 -10.67
C ALA A 397 48.14 8.34 -9.71
N LEU A 398 47.87 8.32 -8.40
CA LEU A 398 48.89 8.22 -7.36
C LEU A 398 49.35 6.77 -7.12
N GLY A 399 48.48 5.81 -7.45
CA GLY A 399 48.69 4.37 -7.35
C GLY A 399 47.34 3.65 -7.48
N GLY A 400 47.34 2.32 -7.48
CA GLY A 400 46.11 1.50 -7.57
C GLY A 400 46.17 0.46 -8.68
N VAL A 401 45.03 -0.12 -9.00
CA VAL A 401 44.92 -1.19 -10.00
C VAL A 401 43.76 -0.93 -10.95
N ILE A 402 44.02 -1.00 -12.24
CA ILE A 402 43.01 -0.80 -13.30
C ILE A 402 42.94 -2.05 -14.16
N TYR A 403 41.74 -2.57 -14.37
CA TYR A 403 41.42 -3.65 -15.29
C TYR A 403 40.41 -3.14 -16.32
N ALA A 404 40.81 -2.96 -17.58
CA ALA A 404 39.90 -2.47 -18.61
C ALA A 404 40.19 -2.95 -20.03
N GLN A 405 39.35 -2.57 -21.00
CA GLN A 405 39.68 -2.76 -22.42
C GLN A 405 40.58 -1.63 -22.89
N ASP A 406 40.17 -0.40 -22.62
CA ASP A 406 40.86 0.83 -23.00
C ASP A 406 41.11 1.72 -21.79
N VAL A 407 42.35 2.17 -21.64
CA VAL A 407 42.77 2.99 -20.50
C VAL A 407 43.46 4.25 -21.00
N THR A 408 42.99 5.41 -20.55
CA THR A 408 43.61 6.71 -20.79
C THR A 408 43.95 7.37 -19.46
N ILE A 409 45.20 7.80 -19.29
CA ILE A 409 45.69 8.42 -18.06
C ILE A 409 46.43 9.72 -18.35
N GLY A 410 46.11 10.78 -17.62
CA GLY A 410 46.83 12.05 -17.69
C GLY A 410 48.21 11.94 -17.06
N THR A 411 48.29 11.85 -15.74
CA THR A 411 49.57 11.81 -15.00
C THR A 411 49.67 10.60 -14.09
N VAL A 412 50.74 9.83 -14.23
CA VAL A 412 51.05 8.67 -13.37
C VAL A 412 52.18 9.03 -12.39
N LYS A 413 52.03 8.61 -11.13
CA LYS A 413 53.06 8.65 -10.09
C LYS A 413 53.71 7.27 -9.92
N ASN A 414 53.48 6.59 -8.80
CA ASN A 414 54.18 5.35 -8.45
C ASN A 414 53.21 4.19 -8.26
N ASN A 415 53.70 2.96 -8.40
CA ASN A 415 52.98 1.74 -8.02
C ASN A 415 51.58 1.57 -8.67
N LEU A 416 51.35 2.13 -9.85
CA LEU A 416 50.14 1.91 -10.61
C LEU A 416 50.27 0.62 -11.43
N LYS A 417 49.25 -0.26 -11.35
CA LYS A 417 49.16 -1.45 -12.19
C LYS A 417 47.98 -1.32 -13.14
N VAL A 418 48.26 -1.34 -14.43
CA VAL A 418 47.25 -1.24 -15.49
C VAL A 418 47.24 -2.53 -16.29
N TYR A 419 46.10 -3.18 -16.33
CA TYR A 419 45.83 -4.39 -17.09
C TYR A 419 44.77 -4.06 -18.13
N ALA A 420 45.19 -3.97 -19.39
CA ALA A 420 44.30 -3.66 -20.51
C ALA A 420 44.22 -4.82 -21.51
N SER A 421 43.16 -4.88 -22.32
CA SER A 421 43.11 -5.83 -23.45
C SER A 421 43.45 -5.19 -24.79
N HIS A 422 43.16 -3.90 -24.97
CA HIS A 422 43.28 -3.23 -26.26
C HIS A 422 44.24 -2.04 -26.23
N SER A 423 44.03 -1.04 -25.36
CA SER A 423 44.90 0.14 -25.37
C SER A 423 45.21 0.71 -24.00
N ILE A 424 46.44 1.23 -23.87
CA ILE A 424 46.86 2.05 -22.72
C ILE A 424 47.51 3.32 -23.26
N THR A 425 46.91 4.47 -23.00
CA THR A 425 47.45 5.77 -23.38
C THR A 425 47.77 6.58 -22.12
N VAL A 426 49.01 7.00 -21.96
CA VAL A 426 49.46 7.81 -20.82
C VAL A 426 50.10 9.10 -21.32
N LYS A 427 49.65 10.25 -20.80
CA LYS A 427 50.21 11.55 -21.20
C LYS A 427 51.55 11.82 -20.53
N THR A 428 51.69 11.60 -19.23
CA THR A 428 52.95 11.82 -18.48
C THR A 428 53.14 10.78 -17.40
N VAL A 429 54.31 10.16 -17.32
CA VAL A 429 54.72 9.30 -16.19
C VAL A 429 55.83 10.00 -15.44
N SER A 430 55.53 10.40 -14.21
CA SER A 430 56.45 11.17 -13.36
C SER A 430 57.05 10.39 -12.20
N GLY A 431 56.60 9.16 -11.99
CA GLY A 431 57.15 8.27 -10.97
C GLY A 431 57.60 6.92 -11.53
N GLU A 432 57.78 5.96 -10.63
CA GLU A 432 58.47 4.69 -10.86
C GLU A 432 57.61 3.49 -10.42
N ASP A 433 58.05 2.29 -10.80
CA ASP A 433 57.42 1.02 -10.44
C ASP A 433 55.97 0.87 -10.92
N ASN A 434 55.62 1.55 -12.02
CA ASN A 434 54.34 1.32 -12.69
C ASN A 434 54.44 0.14 -13.66
N ILE A 435 53.35 -0.61 -13.77
CA ILE A 435 53.21 -1.76 -14.67
C ILE A 435 52.09 -1.47 -15.66
N PHE A 436 52.43 -1.50 -16.94
CA PHE A 436 51.47 -1.41 -18.05
C PHE A 436 51.46 -2.75 -18.78
N LYS A 437 50.39 -3.52 -18.59
CA LYS A 437 50.26 -4.89 -19.09
C LYS A 437 49.07 -5.01 -20.05
N ILE A 438 49.33 -5.54 -21.25
CA ILE A 438 48.28 -6.02 -22.15
C ILE A 438 48.04 -7.51 -21.88
N ASN A 439 46.88 -7.83 -21.29
CA ASN A 439 46.42 -9.20 -21.07
C ASN A 439 44.89 -9.25 -20.91
N TYR A 440 44.19 -9.73 -21.93
CA TYR A 440 42.73 -9.88 -21.87
C TYR A 440 42.25 -10.88 -20.79
N LYS A 441 43.09 -11.87 -20.42
CA LYS A 441 42.75 -12.91 -19.43
C LYS A 441 42.71 -12.37 -18.00
N GLU A 442 43.37 -11.24 -17.74
CA GLU A 442 43.37 -10.59 -16.44
C GLU A 442 42.24 -9.56 -16.31
N VAL A 443 41.50 -9.27 -17.38
CA VAL A 443 40.36 -8.33 -17.36
C VAL A 443 39.08 -9.11 -17.06
N PRO A 444 38.51 -9.03 -15.85
CA PRO A 444 37.43 -9.93 -15.44
C PRO A 444 36.18 -9.82 -16.32
N ILE A 445 35.82 -8.60 -16.74
CA ILE A 445 34.66 -8.33 -17.60
C ILE A 445 34.76 -9.12 -18.92
N LEU A 446 35.95 -9.22 -19.50
CA LEU A 446 36.18 -9.97 -20.74
C LEU A 446 36.14 -11.48 -20.52
N THR A 447 36.74 -11.97 -19.43
CA THR A 447 36.69 -13.41 -19.11
C THR A 447 35.27 -13.89 -18.87
N SER A 448 34.45 -13.11 -18.15
CA SER A 448 33.02 -13.37 -17.98
C SER A 448 32.29 -13.34 -19.32
N LYS A 449 32.56 -12.34 -20.18
CA LYS A 449 31.96 -12.24 -21.52
C LYS A 449 32.26 -13.48 -22.37
N ILE A 450 33.52 -13.94 -22.40
CA ILE A 450 33.92 -15.14 -23.14
C ILE A 450 33.20 -16.38 -22.61
N TYR A 451 33.08 -16.53 -21.29
CA TYR A 451 32.38 -17.66 -20.68
C TYR A 451 30.89 -17.73 -21.09
N PHE A 452 30.19 -16.60 -21.12
CA PHE A 452 28.79 -16.55 -21.57
C PHE A 452 28.67 -16.84 -23.07
N ILE A 453 29.56 -16.28 -23.90
CA ILE A 453 29.61 -16.57 -25.34
C ILE A 453 29.83 -18.08 -25.57
N ASP A 454 30.73 -18.71 -24.81
CA ASP A 454 31.01 -20.15 -24.95
C ASP A 454 29.81 -21.03 -24.60
N LYS A 455 29.04 -20.66 -23.57
CA LYS A 455 27.77 -21.32 -23.26
C LYS A 455 26.75 -21.16 -24.37
N GLU A 456 26.56 -19.94 -24.87
CA GLU A 456 25.60 -19.68 -25.94
C GLU A 456 25.96 -20.42 -27.23
N ILE A 457 27.26 -20.48 -27.58
CA ILE A 457 27.73 -21.28 -28.71
C ILE A 457 27.42 -22.77 -28.50
N GLN A 458 27.56 -23.29 -27.29
CA GLN A 458 27.26 -24.70 -27.00
C GLN A 458 25.76 -24.99 -27.16
N ASP A 459 24.90 -24.17 -26.57
CA ASP A 459 23.44 -24.32 -26.69
C ASP A 459 22.97 -24.22 -28.15
N LEU A 460 23.57 -23.31 -28.94
CA LEU A 460 23.29 -23.18 -30.36
C LEU A 460 23.79 -24.38 -31.18
N LYS A 461 24.91 -25.00 -30.79
CA LYS A 461 25.42 -26.22 -31.43
C LYS A 461 24.50 -27.41 -31.19
N ASP A 462 24.00 -27.57 -29.97
CA ASP A 462 23.05 -28.63 -29.63
C ASP A 462 21.73 -28.43 -30.43
N SER A 463 21.25 -27.18 -30.47
CA SER A 463 20.08 -26.79 -31.28
C SER A 463 20.28 -26.98 -32.79
N LEU A 464 21.51 -26.77 -33.28
CA LEU A 464 21.88 -27.00 -34.68
C LEU A 464 21.84 -28.50 -35.01
N GLU A 465 22.26 -29.36 -34.09
CA GLU A 465 22.20 -30.81 -34.27
C GLU A 465 20.74 -31.30 -34.38
N ASP A 466 19.86 -30.79 -33.52
CA ASP A 466 18.42 -31.08 -33.58
C ASP A 466 17.77 -30.52 -34.86
N ALA A 467 18.14 -29.30 -35.27
CA ALA A 467 17.64 -28.70 -36.51
C ALA A 467 18.10 -29.48 -37.74
N LYS A 468 19.32 -30.02 -37.75
CA LYS A 468 19.81 -30.91 -38.82
C LYS A 468 18.99 -32.19 -38.93
N ARG A 469 18.41 -32.68 -37.82
CA ARG A 469 17.56 -33.88 -37.78
C ARG A 469 16.10 -33.63 -38.11
N HIS A 470 15.54 -32.49 -37.70
CA HIS A 470 14.08 -32.27 -37.72
C HIS A 470 13.62 -31.01 -38.48
N ASN A 471 14.49 -30.04 -38.75
CA ASN A 471 14.11 -28.78 -39.41
C ASN A 471 15.26 -28.07 -40.14
N LEU A 472 15.58 -28.55 -41.34
CA LEU A 472 16.67 -28.06 -42.20
C LEU A 472 16.59 -26.55 -42.52
N SER A 473 15.40 -25.94 -42.50
CA SER A 473 15.23 -24.52 -42.79
C SER A 473 15.86 -23.59 -41.73
N LYS A 474 16.07 -24.08 -40.50
CA LYS A 474 16.66 -23.31 -39.40
C LYS A 474 18.20 -23.39 -39.33
N VAL A 475 18.80 -24.34 -40.05
CA VAL A 475 20.24 -24.62 -40.03
C VAL A 475 21.08 -23.39 -40.44
N PRO A 476 20.82 -22.71 -41.57
CA PRO A 476 21.66 -21.58 -41.99
C PRO A 476 21.66 -20.43 -40.97
N LEU A 477 20.51 -20.20 -40.33
CA LEU A 477 20.30 -19.13 -39.37
C LEU A 477 21.03 -19.38 -38.05
N LEU A 478 21.12 -20.64 -37.63
CA LEU A 478 21.91 -21.06 -36.46
C LEU A 478 23.42 -21.02 -36.75
N GLU A 479 23.85 -21.47 -37.93
CA GLU A 479 25.26 -21.39 -38.35
C GLU A 479 25.75 -19.94 -38.43
N GLU A 480 24.93 -19.03 -38.94
CA GLU A 480 25.24 -17.60 -38.96
C GLU A 480 25.42 -17.03 -37.54
N LYS A 481 24.52 -17.37 -36.61
CA LYS A 481 24.62 -16.92 -35.20
C LYS A 481 25.89 -17.45 -34.52
N ILE A 482 26.20 -18.73 -34.69
CA ILE A 482 27.42 -19.33 -34.14
C ILE A 482 28.65 -18.64 -34.72
N SER A 483 28.70 -18.41 -36.04
CA SER A 483 29.82 -17.73 -36.70
C SER A 483 30.04 -16.31 -36.17
N LYS A 484 28.97 -15.55 -35.92
CA LYS A 484 29.05 -14.21 -35.31
C LYS A 484 29.67 -14.25 -33.91
N LEU A 485 29.21 -15.17 -33.05
CA LEU A 485 29.72 -15.33 -31.69
C LEU A 485 31.18 -15.80 -31.64
N VAL A 486 31.56 -16.72 -32.53
CA VAL A 486 32.97 -17.16 -32.68
C VAL A 486 33.85 -15.98 -33.11
N THR A 487 33.40 -15.19 -34.08
CA THR A 487 34.13 -14.00 -34.54
C THR A 487 34.31 -12.98 -33.41
N GLU A 488 33.28 -12.77 -32.59
CA GLU A 488 33.36 -11.88 -31.42
C GLU A 488 34.34 -12.38 -30.37
N LYS A 489 34.33 -13.69 -30.07
CA LYS A 489 35.29 -14.33 -29.17
C LYS A 489 36.73 -14.19 -29.68
N ASP A 490 36.96 -14.45 -30.96
CA ASP A 490 38.28 -14.38 -31.57
C ASP A 490 38.83 -12.96 -31.61
N LYS A 491 37.96 -11.94 -31.76
CA LYS A 491 38.35 -10.53 -31.62
C LYS A 491 38.90 -10.22 -30.23
N VAL A 492 38.28 -10.73 -29.18
CA VAL A 492 38.77 -10.52 -27.80
C VAL A 492 40.09 -11.24 -27.57
N LYS A 493 40.22 -12.50 -28.01
CA LYS A 493 41.46 -13.27 -27.84
C LYS A 493 42.65 -12.69 -28.60
N ASN A 494 42.39 -12.18 -29.81
CA ASN A 494 43.42 -11.57 -30.65
C ASN A 494 43.65 -10.08 -30.35
N SER A 495 42.96 -9.50 -29.36
CA SER A 495 43.10 -8.07 -29.02
C SER A 495 44.54 -7.66 -28.71
N THR A 496 45.34 -8.55 -28.10
CA THR A 496 46.77 -8.32 -27.83
C THR A 496 47.59 -8.02 -29.10
N LYS A 497 47.21 -8.57 -30.27
CA LYS A 497 47.97 -8.37 -31.53
C LYS A 497 47.79 -6.98 -32.09
N SER A 498 46.62 -6.37 -31.91
CA SER A 498 46.33 -5.00 -32.34
C SER A 498 46.47 -4.00 -31.19
N ALA A 499 46.89 -4.45 -30.01
CA ALA A 499 46.97 -3.61 -28.83
C ALA A 499 48.17 -2.68 -28.87
N THR A 500 48.00 -1.51 -28.26
CA THR A 500 49.03 -0.48 -28.21
C THR A 500 49.19 0.10 -26.80
N ILE A 501 50.43 0.37 -26.42
CA ILE A 501 50.74 1.18 -25.24
C ILE A 501 51.45 2.44 -25.71
N THR A 502 50.82 3.60 -25.52
CA THR A 502 51.35 4.90 -25.94
C THR A 502 51.68 5.75 -24.73
N ILE A 503 52.92 6.25 -24.65
CA ILE A 503 53.36 7.18 -23.61
C ILE A 503 53.81 8.47 -24.30
N GLN A 504 53.03 9.54 -24.16
CA GLN A 504 53.16 10.73 -25.01
C GLN A 504 54.37 11.61 -24.66
N ARG A 505 54.84 11.57 -23.41
CA ARG A 505 56.01 12.33 -22.94
C ARG A 505 57.11 11.38 -22.50
N ALA A 506 58.35 11.88 -22.49
CA ALA A 506 59.49 11.13 -22.00
C ALA A 506 59.26 10.62 -20.57
N LEU A 507 59.60 9.35 -20.35
CA LEU A 507 59.58 8.73 -19.02
C LEU A 507 60.65 9.37 -18.15
N LEU A 508 60.32 9.64 -16.88
CA LEU A 508 61.28 10.18 -15.91
C LEU A 508 61.89 9.12 -15.00
N GLY A 509 61.41 7.88 -15.05
CA GLY A 509 61.85 6.81 -14.17
C GLY A 509 61.54 5.40 -14.70
N LEU A 510 61.89 4.38 -13.92
CA LEU A 510 61.82 2.97 -14.33
C LEU A 510 60.39 2.42 -14.22
N ASN A 511 59.85 1.97 -15.36
CA ASN A 511 58.50 1.38 -15.47
C ASN A 511 58.55 0.07 -16.28
N THR A 512 57.54 -0.78 -16.14
CA THR A 512 57.51 -2.09 -16.81
C THR A 512 56.37 -2.15 -17.84
N ILE A 513 56.71 -2.54 -19.07
CA ILE A 513 55.78 -2.83 -20.15
C ILE A 513 55.69 -4.34 -20.32
N ILE A 514 54.47 -4.89 -20.38
CA ILE A 514 54.23 -6.32 -20.50
C ILE A 514 53.17 -6.59 -21.57
N PHE A 515 53.44 -7.52 -22.48
CA PHE A 515 52.43 -8.10 -23.36
C PHE A 515 52.34 -9.60 -23.11
N THR A 516 51.15 -10.09 -22.79
CA THR A 516 50.89 -11.53 -22.58
C THR A 516 50.17 -12.11 -23.78
N LEU A 517 50.79 -13.12 -24.39
CA LEU A 517 50.27 -13.83 -25.55
C LEU A 517 49.20 -14.87 -25.14
N ASP A 518 48.44 -15.37 -26.12
CA ASP A 518 47.36 -16.32 -25.84
C ASP A 518 47.86 -17.67 -25.30
N ASN A 519 49.07 -18.08 -25.67
CA ASN A 519 49.73 -19.27 -25.13
C ASN A 519 50.26 -19.09 -23.69
N GLY A 520 50.22 -17.87 -23.15
CA GLY A 520 50.69 -17.53 -21.80
C GLY A 520 52.10 -16.94 -21.75
N ASP A 521 52.83 -16.88 -22.86
CA ASP A 521 54.16 -16.28 -22.91
C ASP A 521 54.09 -14.75 -22.71
N GLU A 522 55.10 -14.20 -22.03
CA GLU A 522 55.14 -12.76 -21.70
C GLU A 522 56.36 -12.04 -22.29
N LEU A 523 56.11 -10.98 -23.05
CA LEU A 523 57.12 -10.01 -23.46
C LEU A 523 57.23 -8.90 -22.41
N VAL A 524 58.20 -9.01 -21.51
CA VAL A 524 58.46 -8.02 -20.45
C VAL A 524 59.60 -7.07 -20.85
N TYR A 525 59.38 -5.76 -20.79
CA TYR A 525 60.40 -4.75 -21.01
C TYR A 525 60.44 -3.73 -19.87
N LYS A 526 61.62 -3.50 -19.30
CA LYS A 526 61.86 -2.43 -18.32
C LYS A 526 62.34 -1.19 -19.06
N THR A 527 61.61 -0.10 -18.90
CA THR A 527 61.88 1.20 -19.54
C THR A 527 63.03 1.94 -18.87
N SER A 528 63.62 2.88 -19.60
CA SER A 528 64.60 3.86 -19.13
C SER A 528 64.03 5.28 -19.27
N ALA A 529 64.70 6.27 -18.68
CA ALA A 529 64.27 7.65 -18.71
C ALA A 529 64.47 8.30 -20.10
N GLN A 530 63.59 7.99 -21.06
CA GLN A 530 63.61 8.50 -22.42
C GLN A 530 62.19 8.55 -23.03
N ALA A 531 62.07 9.17 -24.21
CA ALA A 531 60.86 9.07 -25.03
C ALA A 531 60.82 7.75 -25.80
N TYR A 532 59.60 7.22 -25.98
CA TYR A 532 59.34 5.99 -26.71
C TYR A 532 58.24 6.22 -27.73
N GLU A 533 58.40 5.66 -28.92
CA GLU A 533 57.29 5.42 -29.84
C GLU A 533 56.28 4.44 -29.20
N PRO A 534 55.03 4.37 -29.70
CA PRO A 534 54.05 3.42 -29.19
C PRO A 534 54.58 1.98 -29.18
N PHE A 535 54.35 1.28 -28.07
CA PHE A 535 54.64 -0.13 -27.97
C PHE A 535 53.52 -0.94 -28.60
N PHE A 536 53.85 -1.87 -29.49
CA PHE A 536 52.92 -2.77 -30.14
C PHE A 536 53.63 -4.06 -30.55
N LEU A 537 52.86 -5.08 -30.90
CA LEU A 537 53.38 -6.35 -31.38
C LEU A 537 53.32 -6.43 -32.91
N GLU A 538 54.42 -6.86 -33.51
CA GLU A 538 54.47 -7.29 -34.91
C GLU A 538 54.62 -8.81 -34.93
N THR A 539 53.68 -9.50 -35.59
CA THR A 539 53.75 -10.97 -35.77
C THR A 539 54.33 -11.27 -37.15
N ARG A 540 55.42 -12.02 -37.19
CA ARG A 540 56.03 -12.58 -38.42
C ARG A 540 55.83 -14.10 -38.43
N GLU A 541 56.20 -14.74 -39.53
CA GLU A 541 55.98 -16.19 -39.73
C GLU A 541 56.58 -17.07 -38.62
N ASP A 542 57.70 -16.65 -38.02
CA ASP A 542 58.47 -17.45 -37.05
C ASP A 542 58.64 -16.80 -35.66
N GLN A 543 58.22 -15.55 -35.49
CA GLN A 543 58.53 -14.76 -34.30
C GLN A 543 57.55 -13.62 -34.05
N ILE A 544 57.44 -13.22 -32.78
CA ILE A 544 56.71 -12.02 -32.35
C ILE A 544 57.72 -10.99 -31.84
N ILE A 545 57.61 -9.77 -32.35
CA ILE A 545 58.51 -8.66 -32.03
C ILE A 545 57.74 -7.58 -31.28
N LEU A 546 58.26 -7.17 -30.12
CA LEU A 546 57.77 -5.99 -29.38
C LEU A 546 58.51 -4.74 -29.85
N HIS A 547 57.80 -3.87 -30.55
CA HIS A 547 58.25 -2.53 -30.90
C HIS A 547 58.04 -1.56 -29.75
N PRO A 548 58.81 -0.46 -29.69
CA PRO A 548 59.94 -0.09 -30.56
C PRO A 548 61.29 -0.72 -30.15
N VAL A 549 61.28 -1.63 -29.16
CA VAL A 549 62.51 -2.14 -28.52
C VAL A 549 63.11 -3.37 -29.20
N ASN A 550 62.46 -3.88 -30.24
CA ASN A 550 62.84 -5.06 -31.02
C ASN A 550 63.12 -6.30 -30.16
N LYS A 551 62.33 -6.49 -29.08
CA LYS A 551 62.42 -7.70 -28.25
C LYS A 551 61.63 -8.84 -28.89
N ILE A 552 62.22 -10.01 -28.99
CA ILE A 552 61.70 -11.13 -29.82
C ILE A 552 61.35 -12.33 -28.93
N ILE A 553 60.24 -13.00 -29.25
CA ILE A 553 59.92 -14.37 -28.78
C ILE A 553 59.65 -15.26 -30.01
N PRO A 554 60.26 -16.45 -30.10
CA PRO A 554 59.98 -17.40 -31.18
C PRO A 554 58.56 -17.97 -31.03
N ILE A 555 57.84 -18.10 -32.15
CA ILE A 555 56.55 -18.80 -32.18
C ILE A 555 56.88 -20.30 -32.27
N ASN A 556 56.90 -20.99 -31.13
CA ASN A 556 56.90 -22.46 -31.17
C ASN A 556 55.52 -22.91 -31.66
N LEU A 557 55.48 -23.48 -32.87
CA LEU A 557 54.31 -24.12 -33.48
C LEU A 557 53.76 -25.25 -32.60
#